data_AF-A0A355U2N9-F1
#
_entry.id   AF-A0A355U2N9-F1
#
_cell.length_a   1.000
_cell.length_b   1.000
_cell.length_c   1.000
_cell.angle_alpha   90.00
_cell.angle_beta   90.00
_cell.angle_gamma   90.00
#
_symmetry.space_group_name_H-M   'P 1'
#
loop_
_entity.id
_entity.type
_entity.pdbx_description
1 polymer ?
#
loop_
_entity_poly.entity_id
_entity_poly.type
_entity_poly.pdbx_seq_one_letter_code
_entity_poly.pdbx_strand_id
1 'polypeptide(L)'
;NYDYDYVHSDQVEWYGKASAGITGAHCGNPLPSVAFMHIPLPEYSYAFKEDSNFKAYGTHRETICSSHFNSGLFCKMLECGDVMAVFCGHDHDNDFSVGYYGIMLAYGRYSGAATVYNNIGMNGSRVIVLHEGKRKLDSYIRLRDGSTKDLTHYPEYYR
;
A
#
# COMPACT_ATOMS: atom_id res chain seq x y z
N ASN A 1 22.81 -2.52 15.36
CA ASN A 1 21.37 -2.32 15.16
C ASN A 1 21.18 -1.37 13.99
N TYR A 2 20.95 -1.93 12.81
CA TYR A 2 20.59 -1.16 11.63
C TYR A 2 19.06 -1.22 11.53
N ASP A 3 18.42 -0.06 11.51
CA ASP A 3 16.99 0.06 11.25
C ASP A 3 16.75 0.10 9.73
N TYR A 4 15.51 -0.12 9.31
CA TYR A 4 15.12 0.14 7.92
C TYR A 4 15.06 1.64 7.65
N ASP A 5 15.38 2.03 6.42
CA ASP A 5 15.28 3.43 6.00
C ASP A 5 13.82 3.88 5.98
N TYR A 6 13.61 5.19 6.13
CA TYR A 6 12.30 5.82 6.17
C TYR A 6 12.21 6.94 5.13
N VAL A 7 11.02 7.48 4.91
CA VAL A 7 10.85 8.64 4.01
C VAL A 7 11.27 9.90 4.74
N HIS A 8 12.26 10.63 4.23
CA HIS A 8 12.83 11.79 4.92
C HIS A 8 11.89 13.00 4.81
N SER A 9 12.07 13.96 5.72
CA SER A 9 11.15 15.11 5.84
C SER A 9 11.07 15.96 4.57
N ASP A 10 12.17 16.09 3.84
CA ASP A 10 12.23 16.80 2.56
C ASP A 10 11.43 16.09 1.45
N GLN A 11 11.41 14.76 1.45
CA GLN A 11 10.59 13.95 0.55
C GLN A 11 9.09 14.10 0.90
N VAL A 12 8.75 14.12 2.19
CA VAL A 12 7.37 14.38 2.65
C VAL A 12 6.91 15.79 2.25
N GLU A 13 7.77 16.79 2.44
CA GLU A 13 7.50 18.17 2.05
C GLU A 13 7.33 18.30 0.53
N TRP A 14 8.23 17.66 -0.24
CA TRP A 14 8.13 17.61 -1.69
C TRP A 14 6.81 16.99 -2.16
N TYR A 15 6.41 15.86 -1.58
CA TYR A 15 5.12 15.21 -1.91
C TYR A 15 3.95 16.16 -1.65
N GLY A 16 3.91 16.82 -0.49
CA GLY A 16 2.86 17.78 -0.17
C GLY A 16 2.78 18.93 -1.18
N LYS A 17 3.92 19.49 -1.60
CA LYS A 17 3.99 20.53 -2.63
C LYS A 17 3.51 20.02 -3.99
N ALA A 18 3.93 18.82 -4.39
CA ALA A 18 3.54 18.20 -5.65
C ALA A 18 2.03 17.94 -5.70
N SER A 19 1.47 17.35 -4.64
CA SER A 19 0.04 17.06 -4.52
C SER A 19 -0.80 18.35 -4.55
N ALA A 20 -0.38 19.39 -3.83
CA ALA A 20 -1.05 20.70 -3.87
C ALA A 20 -1.00 21.36 -5.26
N GLY A 21 0.14 21.27 -5.95
CA GLY A 21 0.29 21.80 -7.31
C GLY A 21 -0.64 21.09 -8.32
N ILE A 22 -0.69 19.76 -8.27
CA ILE A 22 -1.60 18.95 -9.09
C ILE A 22 -3.05 19.30 -8.77
N THR A 23 -3.42 19.32 -7.49
CA THR A 23 -4.76 19.68 -7.03
C THR A 23 -5.19 21.06 -7.53
N GLY A 24 -4.30 22.06 -7.47
CA GLY A 24 -4.54 23.40 -8.01
C GLY A 24 -4.78 23.40 -9.53
N ALA A 25 -4.02 22.61 -10.28
CA ALA A 25 -4.22 22.43 -11.73
C ALA A 25 -5.53 21.69 -12.08
N HIS A 26 -6.11 20.94 -11.13
CA HIS A 26 -7.37 20.22 -11.26
C HIS A 26 -8.55 20.94 -10.58
N CYS A 27 -8.60 22.27 -10.72
CA CYS A 27 -9.68 23.11 -10.19
C CYS A 27 -9.88 22.97 -8.67
N GLY A 28 -8.80 22.71 -7.93
CA GLY A 28 -8.82 22.52 -6.47
C GLY A 28 -9.30 21.15 -6.03
N ASN A 29 -9.52 20.19 -6.94
CA ASN A 29 -9.94 18.83 -6.60
C ASN A 29 -8.71 17.91 -6.55
N PRO A 30 -8.45 17.22 -5.42
CA PRO A 30 -7.39 16.22 -5.35
C PRO A 30 -7.63 15.10 -6.36
N LEU A 31 -6.65 14.86 -7.23
CA LEU A 31 -6.73 13.80 -8.23
C LEU A 31 -6.58 12.43 -7.54
N PRO A 32 -7.44 11.42 -7.84
CA PRO A 32 -7.24 10.08 -7.32
C PRO A 32 -5.89 9.49 -7.67
N SER A 33 -5.08 9.24 -6.64
CA SER A 33 -3.69 8.80 -6.75
C SER A 33 -3.46 7.48 -6.03
N VAL A 34 -2.38 6.79 -6.40
CA VAL A 34 -1.83 5.65 -5.66
C VAL A 34 -0.34 5.88 -5.46
N ALA A 35 0.20 5.40 -4.35
CA ALA A 35 1.62 5.51 -4.02
C ALA A 35 2.30 4.14 -4.08
N PHE A 36 3.57 4.13 -4.46
CA PHE A 36 4.41 2.92 -4.48
C PHE A 36 5.68 3.17 -3.68
N MET A 37 6.06 2.20 -2.86
CA MET A 37 7.31 2.20 -2.10
C MET A 37 7.84 0.79 -1.96
N HIS A 38 9.10 0.64 -1.57
CA HIS A 38 9.67 -0.68 -1.35
C HIS A 38 9.37 -1.18 0.06
N ILE A 39 9.83 -0.43 1.07
CA ILE A 39 9.66 -0.72 2.49
C ILE A 39 8.25 -0.28 2.93
N PRO A 40 7.52 -1.09 3.71
CA PRO A 40 6.20 -0.72 4.25
C PRO A 40 6.29 0.49 5.19
N LEU A 41 5.22 1.30 5.22
CA LEU A 41 5.08 2.34 6.24
C LEU A 41 4.79 1.71 7.63
N PRO A 42 5.16 2.38 8.74
CA PRO A 42 4.79 1.95 10.08
C PRO A 42 3.28 1.67 10.25
N GLU A 43 2.43 2.40 9.53
CA GLU A 43 0.97 2.27 9.56
C GLU A 43 0.47 0.89 9.12
N TYR A 44 1.23 0.15 8.32
CA TYR A 44 0.89 -1.25 8.03
C TYR A 44 0.87 -2.07 9.31
N SER A 45 1.88 -1.90 10.18
CA SER A 45 1.94 -2.57 11.48
C SER A 45 0.85 -2.06 12.44
N TYR A 46 0.55 -0.77 12.40
CA TYR A 46 -0.48 -0.17 13.27
C TYR A 46 -1.87 -0.71 12.95
N ALA A 47 -2.21 -0.85 11.66
CA ALA A 47 -3.49 -1.40 11.22
C ALA A 47 -3.78 -2.81 11.80
N PHE A 48 -2.77 -3.67 11.99
CA PHE A 48 -2.95 -4.99 12.61
C PHE A 48 -2.89 -4.98 14.15
N LYS A 49 -2.38 -3.91 14.77
CA LYS A 49 -2.22 -3.81 16.24
C LYS A 49 -3.37 -3.05 16.90
N GLU A 50 -3.88 -2.02 16.25
CA GLU A 50 -4.80 -1.04 16.87
C GLU A 50 -6.24 -1.54 16.93
N ASP A 51 -6.76 -2.12 15.84
CA ASP A 51 -8.16 -2.55 15.78
C ASP A 51 -8.36 -3.78 14.88
N SER A 52 -9.02 -4.81 15.39
CA SER A 52 -9.44 -5.98 14.59
C SER A 52 -10.58 -5.67 13.61
N ASN A 53 -11.19 -4.49 13.69
CA ASN A 53 -12.22 -4.04 12.76
C ASN A 53 -11.66 -3.64 11.39
N PHE A 54 -10.38 -3.28 11.29
CA PHE A 54 -9.76 -2.99 10.00
C PHE A 54 -9.80 -4.23 9.10
N LYS A 55 -10.48 -4.10 7.96
CA LYS A 55 -10.68 -5.21 7.03
C LYS A 55 -9.39 -5.49 6.29
N ALA A 56 -8.86 -6.69 6.51
CA ALA A 56 -7.68 -7.22 5.84
C ALA A 56 -8.04 -8.43 4.98
N TYR A 57 -7.38 -8.56 3.83
CA TYR A 57 -7.55 -9.64 2.86
C TYR A 57 -6.19 -10.11 2.35
N GLY A 58 -6.04 -11.41 2.11
CA GLY A 58 -4.78 -12.02 1.63
C GLY A 58 -3.91 -12.57 2.77
N THR A 59 -2.61 -12.71 2.50
CA THR A 59 -1.67 -13.45 3.37
C THR A 59 -0.79 -12.49 4.16
N HIS A 60 -0.79 -12.63 5.49
CA HIS A 60 0.14 -11.99 6.42
C HIS A 60 0.83 -13.10 7.23
N ARG A 61 2.06 -13.48 6.86
CA ARG A 61 2.78 -14.62 7.47
C ARG A 61 4.13 -14.27 8.07
N GLU A 62 4.60 -13.04 7.89
CA GLU A 62 5.78 -12.54 8.59
C GLU A 62 5.54 -11.17 9.20
N THR A 63 6.42 -10.79 10.12
CA THR A 63 6.37 -9.46 10.73
C THR A 63 6.62 -8.41 9.65
N ILE A 64 5.78 -7.37 9.65
CA ILE A 64 5.92 -6.21 8.78
C ILE A 64 7.25 -5.49 9.12
N CYS A 65 8.19 -5.48 8.17
CA CYS A 65 9.52 -4.91 8.36
C CYS A 65 9.55 -3.42 7.97
N SER A 66 8.77 -2.60 8.67
CA SER A 66 8.82 -1.13 8.54
C SER A 66 9.95 -0.51 9.36
N SER A 67 10.38 0.70 9.00
CA SER A 67 11.24 1.52 9.86
C SER A 67 10.57 1.80 11.22
N HIS A 68 11.37 1.99 12.27
CA HIS A 68 10.85 2.47 13.57
C HIS A 68 10.57 3.98 13.55
N PHE A 69 11.19 4.73 12.62
CA PHE A 69 10.95 6.16 12.47
C PHE A 69 9.75 6.39 11.55
N ASN A 70 8.74 7.07 12.09
CA ASN A 70 7.60 7.56 11.32
C ASN A 70 7.76 9.05 11.03
N SER A 71 7.98 9.41 9.76
CA SER A 71 8.14 10.80 9.33
C SER A 71 6.82 11.54 9.10
N GLY A 72 5.68 10.86 9.27
CA GLY A 72 4.35 11.45 9.05
C GLY A 72 3.91 11.46 7.59
N LEU A 73 4.53 10.67 6.71
CA LEU A 73 4.10 10.59 5.30
C LEU A 73 2.63 10.15 5.17
N PHE A 74 2.18 9.15 5.95
CA PHE A 74 0.79 8.71 5.92
C PHE A 74 -0.17 9.83 6.34
N CYS A 75 0.15 10.54 7.43
CA CYS A 75 -0.60 11.73 7.84
C CYS A 75 -0.64 12.77 6.70
N LYS A 76 0.49 12.98 6.01
CA LYS A 76 0.53 13.90 4.88
C LYS A 76 -0.39 13.46 3.73
N MET A 77 -0.48 12.16 3.47
CA MET A 77 -1.40 11.61 2.47
C MET A 77 -2.87 11.81 2.85
N LEU A 78 -3.22 11.67 4.13
CA LEU A 78 -4.55 11.99 4.63
C LEU A 78 -4.88 13.47 4.45
N GLU A 79 -3.94 14.37 4.78
CA GLU A 79 -4.12 15.82 4.61
C GLU A 79 -4.31 16.22 3.15
N CYS A 80 -3.55 15.61 2.23
CA CYS A 80 -3.64 15.93 0.80
C CYS A 80 -4.91 15.35 0.17
N GLY A 81 -5.41 14.20 0.68
CA GLY A 81 -6.68 13.60 0.26
C GLY A 81 -6.68 13.00 -1.16
N ASP A 82 -5.54 12.96 -1.83
CA ASP A 82 -5.38 12.43 -3.18
C ASP A 82 -5.18 10.91 -3.20
N VAL A 83 -4.39 10.36 -2.27
CA VAL A 83 -4.01 8.93 -2.23
C VAL A 83 -5.18 8.03 -1.80
N MET A 84 -5.49 7.03 -2.63
CA MET A 84 -6.45 5.96 -2.34
C MET A 84 -5.78 4.73 -1.75
N ALA A 85 -4.56 4.44 -2.20
CA ALA A 85 -3.83 3.25 -1.82
C ALA A 85 -2.32 3.46 -1.84
N VAL A 86 -1.63 2.80 -0.92
CA VAL A 86 -0.18 2.70 -0.87
C VAL A 86 0.17 1.24 -1.11
N PHE A 87 1.08 1.00 -2.04
CA PHE A 87 1.59 -0.33 -2.35
C PHE A 87 3.04 -0.48 -1.91
N CYS A 88 3.36 -1.60 -1.27
CA CYS A 88 4.73 -1.94 -0.87
C CYS A 88 5.12 -3.38 -1.25
N GLY A 89 6.38 -3.73 -1.01
CA GLY A 89 6.92 -5.08 -1.16
C GLY A 89 7.78 -5.40 0.06
N HIS A 90 9.06 -5.72 -0.16
CA HIS A 90 10.06 -5.98 0.88
C HIS A 90 9.88 -7.32 1.62
N ASP A 91 8.73 -7.54 2.26
CA ASP A 91 8.40 -8.78 2.97
C ASP A 91 7.80 -9.80 2.01
N HIS A 92 8.50 -10.91 1.74
CA HIS A 92 8.13 -11.88 0.71
C HIS A 92 7.03 -12.87 1.11
N ASP A 93 6.73 -12.97 2.40
CA ASP A 93 5.67 -13.81 2.98
C ASP A 93 4.40 -13.01 3.29
N ASN A 94 4.33 -11.76 2.83
CA ASN A 94 3.16 -10.90 2.90
C ASN A 94 2.65 -10.57 1.49
N ASP A 95 1.36 -10.78 1.25
CA ASP A 95 0.67 -10.33 0.03
C ASP A 95 -0.70 -9.72 0.34
N PHE A 96 -0.94 -9.35 1.59
CA PHE A 96 -2.22 -8.84 2.05
C PHE A 96 -2.52 -7.42 1.58
N SER A 97 -3.74 -7.00 1.83
CA SER A 97 -4.18 -5.60 1.78
C SER A 97 -5.08 -5.31 2.98
N VAL A 98 -4.98 -4.13 3.56
CA VAL A 98 -5.76 -3.71 4.74
C VAL A 98 -6.23 -2.27 4.56
N GLY A 99 -7.45 -1.97 5.01
CA GLY A 99 -7.95 -0.60 5.05
C GLY A 99 -7.49 0.10 6.32
N TYR A 100 -6.91 1.28 6.20
CA TYR A 100 -6.47 2.08 7.33
C TYR A 100 -6.84 3.55 7.10
N TYR A 101 -7.73 4.09 7.94
CA TYR A 101 -8.26 5.47 7.85
C TYR A 101 -8.64 5.94 6.44
N GLY A 102 -9.26 5.07 5.64
CA GLY A 102 -9.73 5.40 4.29
C GLY A 102 -8.68 5.24 3.18
N ILE A 103 -7.47 4.79 3.49
CA ILE A 103 -6.42 4.43 2.52
C ILE A 103 -6.22 2.91 2.55
N MET A 104 -6.14 2.27 1.38
CA MET A 104 -5.76 0.87 1.28
C MET A 104 -4.22 0.71 1.36
N LEU A 105 -3.72 -0.03 2.33
CA LEU A 105 -2.31 -0.40 2.47
C LEU A 105 -2.13 -1.83 1.94
N ALA A 106 -1.34 -2.03 0.88
CA ALA A 106 -1.28 -3.32 0.18
C ALA A 106 0.14 -3.79 -0.15
N TYR A 107 0.44 -5.04 0.20
CA TYR A 107 1.65 -5.73 -0.22
C TYR A 107 1.50 -6.34 -1.62
N GLY A 108 2.55 -6.23 -2.43
CA GLY A 108 2.71 -7.03 -3.63
C GLY A 108 2.98 -8.51 -3.31
N ARG A 109 2.67 -9.40 -4.26
CA ARG A 109 3.14 -10.79 -4.21
C ARG A 109 4.57 -10.84 -4.70
N TYR A 110 5.45 -11.57 -4.01
CA TYR A 110 6.81 -11.80 -4.47
C TYR A 110 6.82 -12.50 -5.85
N SER A 111 7.47 -11.87 -6.83
CA SER A 111 7.50 -12.32 -8.23
C SER A 111 8.75 -13.13 -8.59
N GLY A 112 9.79 -13.08 -7.77
CA GLY A 112 11.08 -13.73 -8.08
C GLY A 112 11.02 -15.26 -8.00
N ALA A 113 12.15 -15.88 -8.33
CA ALA A 113 12.32 -17.33 -8.23
C ALA A 113 12.64 -17.76 -6.78
N ALA A 114 12.76 -19.07 -6.56
CA ALA A 114 13.14 -19.67 -5.28
C ALA A 114 14.65 -19.50 -4.98
N THR A 115 15.15 -18.27 -5.08
CA THR A 115 16.53 -17.87 -4.78
C THR A 115 16.66 -17.16 -3.42
N VAL A 116 15.53 -16.75 -2.87
CA VAL A 116 15.36 -16.15 -1.53
C VAL A 116 14.10 -16.75 -0.91
N TYR A 117 13.85 -16.46 0.37
CA TYR A 117 12.67 -16.96 1.04
C TYR A 117 11.37 -16.47 0.37
N ASN A 118 10.39 -17.36 0.32
CA ASN A 118 9.00 -17.13 -0.10
C ASN A 118 8.20 -18.38 0.30
N ASN A 119 7.59 -18.34 1.47
CA ASN A 119 6.90 -19.44 2.15
C ASN A 119 5.37 -19.33 1.99
N ILE A 120 4.89 -18.43 1.15
CA ILE A 120 3.45 -18.26 0.85
C ILE A 120 2.99 -19.04 -0.38
N GLY A 121 3.85 -19.89 -0.95
CA GLY A 121 3.56 -20.76 -2.09
C GLY A 121 4.02 -20.17 -3.42
N MET A 122 3.24 -20.38 -4.48
CA MET A 122 3.64 -20.00 -5.84
C MET A 122 3.92 -18.49 -5.98
N ASN A 123 5.02 -18.12 -6.62
CA ASN A 123 5.30 -16.70 -6.89
C ASN A 123 4.25 -16.09 -7.84
N GLY A 124 4.17 -14.76 -7.84
CA GLY A 124 3.17 -14.04 -8.63
C GLY A 124 3.34 -12.53 -8.51
N SER A 125 2.29 -11.80 -8.82
CA SER A 125 2.26 -10.33 -8.70
C SER A 125 0.91 -9.87 -8.19
N ARG A 126 0.86 -8.64 -7.65
CA ARG A 126 -0.41 -7.94 -7.42
C ARG A 126 -0.78 -7.20 -8.69
N VAL A 127 -2.04 -7.33 -9.12
CA VAL A 127 -2.63 -6.55 -10.21
C VAL A 127 -3.44 -5.41 -9.60
N ILE A 128 -3.36 -4.24 -10.23
CA ILE A 128 -4.08 -3.03 -9.86
C ILE A 128 -4.88 -2.59 -11.07
N VAL A 129 -6.20 -2.51 -10.93
CA VAL A 129 -7.12 -2.07 -11.98
C VAL A 129 -7.67 -0.71 -11.57
N LEU A 130 -7.23 0.34 -12.25
CA LEU A 130 -7.73 1.69 -12.07
C LEU A 130 -8.95 1.91 -12.96
N HIS A 131 -9.95 2.60 -12.41
CA HIS A 131 -11.18 2.91 -13.13
C HIS A 131 -11.17 4.38 -13.55
N GLU A 132 -11.10 4.63 -14.86
CA GLU A 132 -11.08 5.99 -15.39
C GLU A 132 -12.28 6.82 -14.88
N GLY A 133 -12.00 8.06 -14.47
CA GLY A 133 -13.00 8.99 -13.95
C GLY A 133 -13.60 8.62 -12.60
N LYS A 134 -13.11 7.57 -11.93
CA LYS A 134 -13.64 7.10 -10.65
C LYS A 134 -12.54 7.05 -9.59
N ARG A 135 -12.87 7.49 -8.37
CA ARG A 135 -12.06 7.25 -7.17
C ARG A 135 -12.26 5.81 -6.68
N LYS A 136 -11.83 4.86 -7.51
CA LYS A 136 -12.04 3.41 -7.33
C LYS A 136 -10.86 2.65 -7.90
N LEU A 137 -10.46 1.58 -7.22
CA LEU A 137 -9.58 0.57 -7.78
C LEU A 137 -10.03 -0.84 -7.36
N ASP A 138 -9.71 -1.81 -8.19
CA ASP A 138 -9.75 -3.22 -7.83
C ASP A 138 -8.33 -3.76 -7.75
N SER A 139 -8.09 -4.74 -6.89
CA SER A 139 -6.79 -5.40 -6.81
C SER A 139 -6.93 -6.88 -6.50
N TYR A 140 -6.02 -7.69 -7.04
CA TYR A 140 -5.97 -9.13 -6.82
C TYR A 140 -4.55 -9.65 -7.00
N ILE A 141 -4.29 -10.87 -6.53
CA ILE A 141 -3.02 -11.56 -6.79
C ILE A 141 -3.15 -12.43 -8.03
N ARG A 142 -2.20 -12.30 -8.96
CA ARG A 142 -2.01 -13.15 -10.15
C ARG A 142 -0.82 -14.06 -9.89
N LEU A 143 -1.05 -15.38 -9.82
CA LEU A 143 0.02 -16.36 -9.64
C LEU A 143 0.66 -16.73 -10.98
N ARG A 144 1.87 -17.29 -10.93
CA ARG A 144 2.67 -17.65 -12.11
C ARG A 144 1.97 -18.62 -13.06
N ASP A 145 1.16 -19.54 -12.53
CA ASP A 145 0.36 -20.48 -13.32
C ASP A 145 -0.85 -19.84 -14.02
N GLY A 146 -1.09 -18.56 -13.75
CA GLY A 146 -2.23 -17.84 -14.28
C GLY A 146 -3.53 -18.05 -13.50
N SER A 147 -3.48 -18.57 -12.28
CA SER A 147 -4.60 -18.46 -11.35
C SER A 147 -4.64 -17.08 -10.68
N THR A 148 -5.79 -16.71 -10.12
CA THR A 148 -5.98 -15.45 -9.40
C THR A 148 -6.60 -15.69 -8.03
N LYS A 149 -6.26 -14.88 -7.03
CA LYS A 149 -6.85 -14.92 -5.69
C LYS A 149 -6.96 -13.53 -5.07
N ASP A 150 -7.68 -13.45 -3.95
CA ASP A 150 -7.76 -12.27 -3.08
C ASP A 150 -8.20 -11.00 -3.82
N LEU A 151 -9.26 -11.11 -4.65
CA LEU A 151 -9.86 -9.95 -5.32
C LEU A 151 -10.54 -9.06 -4.28
N THR A 152 -10.18 -7.78 -4.30
CA THR A 152 -10.74 -6.74 -3.44
C THR A 152 -11.14 -5.49 -4.23
N HIS A 153 -12.10 -4.76 -3.68
CA HIS A 153 -12.66 -3.55 -4.28
C HIS A 153 -12.51 -2.38 -3.30
N TYR A 154 -11.75 -1.34 -3.67
CA TYR A 154 -11.67 -0.11 -2.91
C TYR A 154 -12.60 0.94 -3.51
N PRO A 155 -13.41 1.65 -2.70
CA PRO A 155 -13.38 1.64 -1.23
C PRO A 155 -14.28 0.59 -0.56
N GLU A 156 -15.08 -0.15 -1.31
CA GLU A 156 -16.21 -0.94 -0.79
C GLU A 156 -15.80 -1.99 0.27
N TYR A 157 -14.62 -2.58 0.15
CA TYR A 157 -14.14 -3.65 1.07
C TYR A 157 -13.36 -3.11 2.27
N TYR A 158 -13.03 -1.82 2.28
CA TYR A 158 -12.12 -1.20 3.25
C TYR A 158 -12.76 -0.04 4.03
N ARG A 159 -14.09 0.04 3.98
CA ARG A 159 -14.91 0.96 4.79
C ARG A 159 -15.39 0.30 6.07
#